data_AF-A0A355SXA9-F1
#
_entry.id   AF-A0A355SXA9-F1
#
_cell.length_a   1.000
_cell.length_b   1.000
_cell.length_c   1.000
_cell.angle_alpha   90.00
_cell.angle_beta   90.00
_cell.angle_gamma   90.00
#
_symmetry.space_group_name_H-M   'P 1'
#
loop_
_entity.id
_entity.type
_entity.pdbx_description
1 polymer ?
#
loop_
_entity_poly.entity_id
_entity_poly.type
_entity_poly.pdbx_seq_one_letter_code
_entity_poly.pdbx_strand_id
1 'polypeptide(L)'
;QPLLIVDPKPKRHLDLHGMTLMTPNRAEALQMAGFDNSADADFDDEAVSSAIFNKYNPEKLVITLGAEGMLLGENGKIIGRIATEAREVFDVSGAGDTVISVLTAGIAAGESLKDAALLANKAAGVVVSHLGTAPITAEELLRS
;
A
#
# COMPACT_ATOMS: atom_id res chain seq x y z
N GLN A 1 14.93 4.81 15.68
CA GLN A 1 15.19 5.54 14.43
C GLN A 1 13.91 6.25 14.02
N PRO A 2 13.97 7.39 13.32
CA PRO A 2 12.77 8.00 12.74
C PRO A 2 12.15 7.04 11.71
N LEU A 3 10.82 6.99 11.63
CA LEU A 3 10.10 6.26 10.58
C LEU A 3 10.17 7.07 9.29
N LEU A 4 10.62 6.45 8.20
CA LEU A 4 10.56 7.01 6.85
C LEU A 4 9.57 6.20 6.03
N ILE A 5 8.45 6.83 5.64
CA ILE A 5 7.35 6.18 4.94
C ILE A 5 7.13 6.93 3.63
N VAL A 6 7.04 6.19 2.53
CA VAL A 6 7.06 6.79 1.18
C VAL A 6 5.92 6.21 0.33
N ASP A 7 5.04 7.09 -0.14
CA ASP A 7 4.20 6.83 -1.33
C ASP A 7 5.02 7.24 -2.58
N PRO A 8 5.54 6.27 -3.35
CA PRO A 8 6.46 6.57 -4.42
C PRO A 8 5.73 7.16 -5.64
N LYS A 9 6.42 8.03 -6.38
CA LYS A 9 6.02 8.46 -7.73
C LYS A 9 7.19 8.22 -8.69
N PRO A 10 7.30 7.02 -9.29
CA PRO A 10 8.51 6.60 -10.01
C PRO A 10 8.87 7.51 -11.19
N LYS A 11 7.87 8.16 -11.81
CA LYS A 11 8.04 9.21 -12.84
C LYS A 11 8.92 10.39 -12.40
N ARG A 12 9.13 10.58 -11.09
CA ARG A 12 9.99 11.65 -10.54
C ARG A 12 11.47 11.26 -10.48
N HIS A 13 11.83 10.01 -10.78
CA HIS A 13 13.22 9.52 -10.82
C HIS A 13 14.02 9.85 -9.55
N LEU A 14 13.35 9.80 -8.39
CA LEU A 14 13.99 10.04 -7.10
C LEU A 14 14.88 8.87 -6.72
N ASP A 15 16.05 9.18 -6.20
CA ASP A 15 16.97 8.22 -5.61
C ASP A 15 16.51 7.88 -4.19
N LEU A 16 15.78 6.77 -4.04
CA LEU A 16 15.14 6.36 -2.80
C LEU A 16 15.73 5.02 -2.35
N HIS A 17 16.26 4.96 -1.11
CA HIS A 17 16.82 3.73 -0.57
C HIS A 17 16.61 3.62 0.95
N GLY A 18 16.39 2.40 1.46
CA GLY A 18 16.43 2.11 2.90
C GLY A 18 15.33 2.76 3.75
N MET A 19 14.13 2.94 3.20
CA MET A 19 12.99 3.46 3.95
C MET A 19 12.32 2.38 4.81
N THR A 20 11.61 2.80 5.85
CA THR A 20 10.88 1.89 6.75
C THR A 20 9.70 1.23 6.04
N LEU A 21 8.94 1.98 5.26
CA LEU A 21 7.80 1.47 4.51
C LEU A 21 7.68 2.18 3.15
N MET A 22 7.43 1.40 2.11
CA MET A 22 7.08 1.90 0.78
C MET A 22 5.69 1.39 0.37
N THR A 23 4.86 2.27 -0.20
CA THR A 23 3.45 1.96 -0.51
C THR A 23 3.04 2.20 -1.97
N PRO A 24 3.70 1.61 -2.98
CA PRO A 24 3.31 1.82 -4.38
C PRO A 24 1.92 1.25 -4.66
N ASN A 25 1.20 1.82 -5.63
CA ASN A 25 0.12 1.10 -6.29
C ASN A 25 0.64 0.12 -7.34
N ARG A 26 -0.25 -0.71 -7.91
CA ARG A 26 0.06 -1.68 -8.98
C ARG A 26 0.91 -1.11 -10.11
N ALA A 27 0.49 0.01 -10.70
CA ALA A 27 1.16 0.60 -11.86
C ALA A 27 2.53 1.20 -11.49
N GLU A 28 2.64 1.78 -10.30
CA GLU A 28 3.90 2.27 -9.74
C GLU A 28 4.86 1.11 -9.45
N ALA A 29 4.37 0.02 -8.86
CA ALA A 29 5.17 -1.15 -8.55
C ALA A 29 5.74 -1.81 -9.82
N LEU A 30 4.92 -2.01 -10.86
CA LEU A 30 5.37 -2.50 -12.16
C LEU A 30 6.44 -1.58 -12.76
N GLN A 31 6.20 -0.27 -12.73
CA GLN A 31 7.17 0.72 -13.22
C GLN A 31 8.50 0.69 -12.45
N MET A 32 8.43 0.57 -11.12
CA MET A 32 9.61 0.51 -10.24
C MET A 32 10.43 -0.75 -10.47
N ALA A 33 9.75 -1.87 -10.70
CA ALA A 33 10.32 -3.16 -11.01
C ALA A 33 10.87 -3.26 -12.44
N GLY A 34 10.54 -2.31 -13.32
CA GLY A 34 10.98 -2.30 -14.72
C GLY A 34 10.15 -3.20 -15.63
N PHE A 35 8.91 -3.52 -15.24
CA PHE A 35 7.96 -4.29 -16.02
C PHE A 35 6.99 -3.37 -16.78
N ASP A 36 6.24 -3.97 -17.71
CA ASP A 36 5.11 -3.30 -18.36
C ASP A 36 4.08 -2.88 -17.31
N ASN A 37 3.64 -1.63 -17.37
CA ASN A 37 2.69 -1.05 -16.44
C ASN A 37 1.40 -0.58 -17.15
N SER A 38 1.13 -1.14 -18.34
CA SER A 38 -0.18 -1.03 -18.98
C SER A 38 -1.29 -1.55 -18.05
N ALA A 39 -2.53 -1.15 -18.34
CA ALA A 39 -3.68 -1.52 -17.51
C ALA A 39 -3.95 -3.04 -17.50
N ASP A 40 -3.55 -3.74 -18.56
CA ASP A 40 -3.74 -5.17 -18.81
C ASP A 40 -2.50 -6.03 -18.52
N ALA A 41 -1.35 -5.43 -18.20
CA ALA A 41 -0.13 -6.16 -17.87
C ALA A 41 -0.35 -7.10 -16.69
N ASP A 42 0.12 -8.35 -16.74
CA ASP A 42 0.05 -9.28 -15.61
C ASP A 42 0.86 -8.80 -14.40
N PHE A 43 0.45 -9.21 -13.20
CA PHE A 43 1.15 -8.88 -11.95
C PHE A 43 1.67 -10.15 -11.27
N ASP A 44 2.96 -10.41 -11.42
CA ASP A 44 3.67 -11.49 -10.71
C ASP A 44 4.21 -10.95 -9.38
N ASP A 45 3.63 -11.42 -8.28
CA ASP A 45 3.96 -10.96 -6.93
C ASP A 45 5.45 -11.09 -6.63
N GLU A 46 6.04 -12.24 -6.93
CA GLU A 46 7.43 -12.56 -6.58
C GLU A 46 8.39 -11.74 -7.43
N ALA A 47 8.16 -11.69 -8.75
CA ALA A 47 9.02 -10.94 -9.66
C ALA A 47 8.99 -9.44 -9.36
N VAL A 48 7.80 -8.86 -9.15
CA VAL A 48 7.62 -7.43 -8.86
C VAL A 48 8.22 -7.09 -7.50
N SER A 49 7.88 -7.83 -6.45
CA SER A 49 8.36 -7.56 -5.09
C SER A 49 9.87 -7.71 -4.99
N SER A 50 10.44 -8.78 -5.58
CA SER A 50 11.88 -9.01 -5.58
C SER A 50 12.64 -7.89 -6.28
N ALA A 51 12.16 -7.41 -7.43
CA ALA A 51 12.78 -6.29 -8.14
C ALA A 51 12.77 -5.00 -7.30
N ILE A 52 11.66 -4.71 -6.62
CA ILE A 52 11.55 -3.54 -5.73
C ILE A 52 12.49 -3.67 -4.52
N PHE A 53 12.51 -4.83 -3.86
CA PHE A 53 13.42 -5.06 -2.73
C PHE A 53 14.88 -4.94 -3.12
N ASN A 54 15.28 -5.54 -4.24
CA ASN A 54 16.66 -5.48 -4.73
C ASN A 54 17.10 -4.05 -5.08
N LYS A 55 16.20 -3.24 -5.66
CA LYS A 55 16.51 -1.90 -6.11
C LYS A 55 16.44 -0.87 -4.99
N TYR A 56 15.38 -0.87 -4.19
CA TYR A 56 15.09 0.20 -3.23
C TYR A 56 15.37 -0.20 -1.77
N ASN A 57 15.50 -1.50 -1.49
CA ASN A 57 15.74 -2.07 -0.16
C ASN A 57 14.87 -1.46 0.96
N PRO A 58 13.54 -1.36 0.80
CA PRO A 58 12.67 -0.96 1.91
C PRO A 58 12.61 -2.08 2.96
N GLU A 59 12.46 -1.72 4.23
CA GLU A 59 12.24 -2.71 5.30
C GLU A 59 10.88 -3.40 5.12
N LYS A 60 9.84 -2.62 4.80
CA LYS A 60 8.46 -3.06 4.57
C LYS A 60 7.94 -2.55 3.23
N LEU A 61 7.14 -3.36 2.56
CA LEU A 61 6.52 -3.05 1.27
C LEU A 61 5.03 -3.39 1.35
N VAL A 62 4.17 -2.44 0.97
CA VAL A 62 2.74 -2.67 0.78
C VAL A 62 2.37 -2.22 -0.62
N ILE A 63 2.08 -3.17 -1.51
CA ILE A 63 1.60 -2.84 -2.84
C ILE A 63 0.08 -2.83 -2.82
N THR A 64 -0.53 -1.68 -3.13
CA THR A 64 -2.00 -1.59 -3.27
C THR A 64 -2.42 -2.05 -4.67
N LEU A 65 -3.32 -3.03 -4.72
CA LEU A 65 -3.77 -3.71 -5.93
C LEU A 65 -5.25 -3.42 -6.24
N GLY A 66 -5.79 -2.32 -5.70
CA GLY A 66 -7.18 -1.91 -5.92
C GLY A 66 -8.17 -2.98 -5.46
N ALA A 67 -8.99 -3.50 -6.37
CA ALA A 67 -10.00 -4.52 -6.07
C ALA A 67 -9.39 -5.87 -5.62
N GLU A 68 -8.11 -6.14 -5.92
CA GLU A 68 -7.43 -7.34 -5.42
C GLU A 68 -6.90 -7.17 -3.98
N GLY A 69 -7.00 -5.97 -3.41
CA GLY A 69 -6.56 -5.65 -2.06
C GLY A 69 -5.10 -5.23 -1.99
N MET A 70 -4.28 -5.94 -1.21
CA MET A 70 -2.88 -5.56 -0.94
C MET A 70 -1.94 -6.76 -0.93
N LEU A 71 -0.72 -6.57 -1.45
CA LEU A 71 0.40 -7.48 -1.28
C LEU A 71 1.35 -6.93 -0.22
N LEU A 72 1.76 -7.77 0.73
CA LEU A 72 2.64 -7.41 1.83
C LEU A 72 4.00 -8.07 1.68
N GLY A 73 5.05 -7.29 1.86
CA GLY A 73 6.42 -7.78 1.96
C GLY A 73 7.17 -7.15 3.13
N GLU A 74 8.09 -7.91 3.69
CA GLU A 74 8.97 -7.46 4.76
C GLU A 74 10.34 -8.15 4.64
N ASN A 75 11.41 -7.39 4.83
CA ASN A 75 12.80 -7.89 4.79
C ASN A 75 13.13 -8.72 3.54
N GLY A 76 12.71 -8.24 2.37
CA GLY A 76 13.03 -8.89 1.09
C GLY A 76 12.14 -10.08 0.74
N LYS A 77 11.05 -10.34 1.48
CA LYS A 77 10.17 -11.48 1.28
C LYS A 77 8.71 -11.08 1.29
N ILE A 78 7.89 -11.74 0.48
CA ILE A 78 6.44 -11.66 0.61
C ILE A 78 6.02 -12.35 1.91
N ILE A 79 5.12 -11.70 2.64
CA ILE A 79 4.55 -12.23 3.89
C ILE A 79 3.05 -12.50 3.78
N GLY A 80 2.40 -12.07 2.69
CA GLY A 80 1.02 -12.46 2.35
C GLY A 80 0.28 -11.46 1.48
N ARG A 81 -0.96 -11.83 1.11
CA ARG A 81 -1.96 -10.95 0.51
C ARG A 81 -3.12 -10.70 1.48
N ILE A 82 -3.72 -9.53 1.38
CA ILE A 82 -4.98 -9.17 2.03
C ILE A 82 -5.98 -8.88 0.90
N ALA A 83 -7.13 -9.57 0.90
CA ALA A 83 -8.22 -9.27 -0.03
C ALA A 83 -8.86 -7.91 0.32
N THR A 84 -9.40 -7.19 -0.67
CA THR A 84 -10.07 -5.92 -0.41
C THR A 84 -11.27 -6.10 0.53
N GLU A 85 -11.43 -5.17 1.49
CA GLU A 85 -12.65 -5.08 2.32
C GLU A 85 -13.72 -4.19 1.66
N ALA A 86 -13.38 -3.51 0.56
CA ALA A 86 -14.32 -2.65 -0.16
C ALA A 86 -15.44 -3.49 -0.79
N ARG A 87 -16.67 -3.33 -0.28
CA ARG A 87 -17.87 -3.97 -0.84
C ARG A 87 -18.59 -3.10 -1.87
N GLU A 88 -18.58 -1.79 -1.64
CA GLU A 88 -19.19 -0.78 -2.50
C GLU A 88 -18.14 0.29 -2.80
N VAL A 89 -17.80 0.45 -4.08
CA VAL A 89 -16.84 1.45 -4.53
C VAL A 89 -17.61 2.57 -5.21
N PHE A 90 -17.65 3.73 -4.56
CA PHE A 90 -18.30 4.93 -5.06
C PHE A 90 -17.28 5.91 -5.64
N ASP A 91 -16.23 6.24 -4.88
CA ASP A 91 -15.15 7.12 -5.31
C ASP A 91 -13.83 6.63 -4.70
N VAL A 92 -12.80 6.41 -5.54
CA VAL A 92 -11.49 5.95 -5.08
C VAL A 92 -10.56 7.09 -4.63
N SER A 93 -11.03 8.34 -4.71
CA SER A 93 -10.29 9.53 -4.31
C SER A 93 -9.90 9.49 -2.83
N GLY A 94 -8.62 9.60 -2.53
CA GLY A 94 -8.10 9.63 -1.16
C GLY A 94 -7.85 8.26 -0.51
N ALA A 95 -8.21 7.15 -1.17
CA ALA A 95 -7.97 5.80 -0.63
C ALA A 95 -6.48 5.54 -0.34
N GLY A 96 -5.59 5.97 -1.24
CA GLY A 96 -4.14 5.86 -1.04
C GLY A 96 -3.65 6.67 0.17
N ASP A 97 -4.16 7.89 0.35
CA ASP A 97 -3.83 8.74 1.50
C ASP A 97 -4.31 8.12 2.81
N THR A 98 -5.50 7.50 2.82
CA THR A 98 -6.01 6.73 3.96
C THR A 98 -5.10 5.55 4.28
N VAL A 99 -4.71 4.76 3.27
CA VAL A 99 -3.84 3.59 3.44
C VAL A 99 -2.51 3.98 4.08
N ILE A 100 -1.78 4.93 3.50
CA ILE A 100 -0.47 5.33 4.03
C ILE A 100 -0.59 5.96 5.42
N SER A 101 -1.65 6.73 5.70
CA SER A 101 -1.88 7.34 7.01
C SER A 101 -2.13 6.29 8.09
N VAL A 102 -2.97 5.28 7.82
CA VAL A 102 -3.28 4.22 8.80
C VAL A 102 -2.10 3.27 9.00
N LEU A 103 -1.38 2.92 7.92
CA LEU A 103 -0.13 2.15 8.01
C LEU A 103 0.90 2.89 8.88
N THR A 104 1.06 4.19 8.65
CA THR A 104 1.96 5.05 9.44
C THR A 104 1.58 5.03 10.92
N ALA A 105 0.31 5.22 11.24
CA ALA A 105 -0.17 5.20 12.61
C ALA A 105 0.06 3.84 13.29
N GLY A 106 -0.26 2.73 12.61
CA GLY A 106 -0.05 1.38 13.15
C GLY A 106 1.42 1.05 13.40
N ILE A 107 2.29 1.33 12.43
CA ILE A 107 3.74 1.10 12.58
C ILE A 107 4.31 1.99 13.70
N ALA A 108 3.88 3.25 13.79
CA ALA A 108 4.30 4.15 14.87
C ALA A 108 3.82 3.68 16.26
N ALA A 109 2.69 2.97 16.33
CA ALA A 109 2.19 2.35 17.55
C ALA A 109 2.89 1.03 17.90
N GLY A 110 3.77 0.51 17.02
CA GLY A 110 4.49 -0.75 17.23
C GLY A 110 3.73 -2.00 16.76
N GLU A 111 2.66 -1.83 15.99
CA GLU A 111 1.91 -2.94 15.41
C GLU A 111 2.71 -3.66 14.32
N SER A 112 2.37 -4.92 14.07
CA SER A 112 2.93 -5.67 12.96
C SER A 112 2.51 -5.06 11.61
N LEU A 113 3.30 -5.26 10.55
CA LEU A 113 2.92 -4.81 9.20
C LEU A 113 1.56 -5.38 8.78
N LYS A 114 1.32 -6.65 9.12
CA LYS A 114 0.08 -7.34 8.77
C LYS A 114 -1.14 -6.71 9.46
N ASP A 115 -1.04 -6.43 10.76
CA ASP A 115 -2.16 -5.86 11.52
C ASP A 115 -2.43 -4.41 11.10
N ALA A 116 -1.37 -3.63 10.89
CA ALA A 116 -1.48 -2.28 10.34
C ALA A 116 -2.12 -2.28 8.94
N ALA A 117 -1.75 -3.25 8.08
CA ALA A 117 -2.31 -3.36 6.73
C ALA A 117 -3.76 -3.84 6.71
N LEU A 118 -4.16 -4.74 7.61
CA LEU A 118 -5.56 -5.13 7.79
C LEU A 118 -6.42 -3.92 8.15
N LEU A 119 -5.94 -3.10 9.10
CA LEU A 119 -6.63 -1.88 9.50
C LEU A 119 -6.69 -0.85 8.36
N ALA A 120 -5.60 -0.68 7.61
CA ALA A 120 -5.53 0.23 6.46
C ALA A 120 -6.47 -0.21 5.32
N ASN A 121 -6.54 -1.51 5.04
CA ASN A 121 -7.44 -2.07 4.03
C ASN A 121 -8.90 -1.88 4.40
N LYS A 122 -9.24 -2.08 5.69
CA LYS A 122 -10.58 -1.79 6.21
C LYS A 122 -10.93 -0.31 6.09
N ALA A 123 -10.01 0.57 6.50
CA ALA A 123 -10.21 2.01 6.43
C ALA A 123 -10.40 2.51 4.98
N ALA A 124 -9.57 2.01 4.05
CA ALA A 124 -9.73 2.30 2.63
C ALA A 124 -11.09 1.82 2.10
N GLY A 125 -11.52 0.62 2.50
CA GLY A 125 -12.83 0.06 2.12
C GLY A 125 -14.02 0.92 2.56
N VAL A 126 -13.91 1.59 3.71
CA VAL A 126 -14.91 2.57 4.17
C VAL A 126 -14.81 3.86 3.35
N VAL A 127 -13.61 4.44 3.19
CA VAL A 127 -13.44 5.73 2.51
C VAL A 127 -13.88 5.67 1.05
N VAL A 128 -13.68 4.54 0.35
CA VAL A 128 -14.13 4.43 -1.04
C VAL A 128 -15.66 4.40 -1.21
N SER A 129 -16.42 4.27 -0.13
CA SER A 129 -17.88 4.40 -0.13
C SER A 129 -18.35 5.86 0.01
N HIS A 130 -17.45 6.80 0.30
CA HIS A 130 -17.74 8.22 0.44
C HIS A 130 -17.55 8.96 -0.91
N LEU A 131 -18.11 10.17 -1.03
CA LEU A 131 -17.87 11.05 -2.18
C LEU A 131 -16.66 11.96 -1.91
N GLY A 132 -15.67 11.95 -2.81
CA GLY A 132 -14.47 12.78 -2.70
C GLY A 132 -13.52 12.34 -1.58
N THR A 133 -12.54 13.20 -1.28
CA THR A 133 -11.57 12.97 -0.20
C THR A 133 -12.20 13.23 1.16
N ALA A 134 -12.83 12.21 1.75
CA ALA A 134 -13.40 12.28 3.08
C ALA A 134 -12.45 11.62 4.12
N PRO A 135 -12.22 12.24 5.28
CA PRO A 135 -11.50 11.57 6.37
C PRO A 135 -12.35 10.44 6.95
N ILE A 136 -11.68 9.42 7.49
CA ILE A 136 -12.33 8.36 8.28
C ILE A 136 -12.23 8.66 9.77
N THR A 137 -13.29 8.40 10.52
CA THR A 137 -13.31 8.49 11.97
C THR A 137 -13.01 7.14 12.62
N ALA A 138 -12.48 7.15 13.86
CA ALA A 138 -12.26 5.92 14.61
C ALA A 138 -13.57 5.12 14.82
N GLU A 139 -14.70 5.82 14.98
CA GLU A 139 -16.01 5.18 15.18
C GLU A 139 -16.48 4.42 13.93
N GLU A 140 -16.31 5.00 12.74
CA GLU A 140 -16.60 4.32 11.47
C GLU A 140 -15.72 3.08 11.26
N LEU A 141 -14.43 3.20 11.59
CA LEU A 141 -13.48 2.10 11.46
C LEU A 141 -13.76 0.94 12.44
N LEU A 142 -14.26 1.24 13.63
CA LEU A 142 -14.63 0.23 14.63
C LEU A 142 -15.96 -0.48 14.30
N ARG A 143 -16.87 0.17 13.57
CA ARG A 143 -18.19 -0.37 13.21
C ARG A 143 -18.23 -1.18 11.90
N SER A 144 -17.22 -1.04 11.05
CA SER A 144 -17.11 -1.72 9.76
C SER A 144 -16.76 -3.20 9.88
#